data_AF-A0A9D8D2B8-F1
#
_entry.id   AF-A0A9D8D2B8-F1
#
_cell.length_a   1.000
_cell.length_b   1.000
_cell.length_c   1.000
_cell.angle_alpha   90.00
_cell.angle_beta   90.00
_cell.angle_gamma   90.00
#
_symmetry.space_group_name_H-M   'P 1'
#
loop_
_entity.id
_entity.type
_entity.pdbx_description
1 polymer ?
#
loop_
_entity_poly.entity_id
_entity_poly.type
_entity_poly.pdbx_seq_one_letter_code
_entity_poly.pdbx_strand_id
1 'polypeptide(L)'
;MSELGKRLQSAGPKRILALDGGGVRGILSLAILEEVEAILRRRSPQPETFRLCDYFDLIGGTSTGSIIASGLAIGLSVGDLVSLYRQVSAKVFKRPRWACSARNSRAGRWPRSSTRCSATRRWGRLAYGPVLLS
;
A
#
# COMPACT_ATOMS: atom_id res chain seq x y z
N MET A 1 -13.20 -11.51 -27.71
CA MET A 1 -12.09 -11.13 -26.81
C MET A 1 -12.42 -9.81 -26.15
N SER A 2 -12.35 -9.70 -24.83
CA SER A 2 -12.56 -8.45 -24.11
C SER A 2 -11.57 -7.37 -24.58
N GLU A 3 -11.98 -6.11 -24.57
CA GLU A 3 -11.16 -4.93 -24.92
C GLU A 3 -9.80 -4.94 -24.20
N LEU A 4 -9.82 -5.44 -22.96
CA LEU A 4 -8.67 -5.62 -22.07
C LEU A 4 -7.64 -6.63 -22.62
N GLY A 5 -8.11 -7.73 -23.24
CA GLY A 5 -7.23 -8.73 -23.87
C GLY A 5 -6.46 -8.17 -25.07
N LYS A 6 -7.10 -7.29 -25.85
CA LYS A 6 -6.43 -6.59 -26.97
C LYS A 6 -5.39 -5.60 -26.47
N ARG A 7 -5.70 -4.84 -25.39
CA ARG A 7 -4.75 -3.92 -24.75
C ARG A 7 -3.53 -4.62 -24.17
N LEU A 8 -3.73 -5.78 -23.54
CA LEU A 8 -2.62 -6.54 -22.95
C LEU A 8 -1.71 -7.16 -24.02
N GLN A 9 -2.30 -7.61 -25.14
CA GLN A 9 -1.57 -8.26 -26.25
C GLN A 9 -0.99 -7.26 -27.26
N SER A 10 -1.36 -5.98 -27.20
CA SER A 10 -0.83 -4.98 -28.14
C SER A 10 0.68 -4.81 -27.98
N ALA A 11 1.39 -4.60 -29.10
CA ALA A 11 2.82 -4.32 -29.08
C ALA A 11 3.09 -2.93 -28.48
N GLY A 12 4.04 -2.84 -27.54
CA GLY A 12 4.45 -1.57 -26.92
C GLY A 12 4.78 -1.69 -25.42
N PRO A 13 5.34 -0.63 -24.81
CA PRO A 13 5.66 -0.61 -23.39
C PRO A 13 4.37 -0.67 -22.55
N LYS A 14 4.34 -1.59 -21.58
CA LYS A 14 3.22 -1.75 -20.65
C LYS A 14 3.45 -0.98 -19.37
N ARG A 15 2.39 -0.34 -18.85
CA ARG A 15 2.43 0.46 -17.63
C ARG A 15 1.70 -0.29 -16.52
N ILE A 16 2.45 -0.64 -15.48
CA ILE A 16 1.94 -1.39 -14.34
C ILE A 16 2.02 -0.50 -13.09
N LEU A 17 0.88 -0.36 -12.40
CA LEU A 17 0.79 0.29 -11.10
C LEU A 17 0.71 -0.78 -10.00
N ALA A 18 1.71 -0.81 -9.12
CA ALA A 18 1.76 -1.72 -7.99
C ALA A 18 1.59 -0.95 -6.67
N LEU A 19 0.61 -1.35 -5.87
CA LEU A 19 0.26 -0.72 -4.59
C LEU A 19 0.54 -1.67 -3.43
N ASP A 20 1.44 -1.26 -2.55
CA ASP A 20 1.80 -2.06 -1.38
C ASP A 20 0.76 -1.96 -0.26
N GLY A 21 0.75 -2.97 0.62
CA GLY A 21 -0.09 -3.05 1.80
C GLY A 21 0.48 -2.23 2.96
N GLY A 22 -0.33 -1.33 3.53
CA GLY A 22 0.12 -0.42 4.59
C GLY A 22 -0.78 -0.30 5.82
N GLY A 23 -1.94 -0.96 5.85
CA GLY A 23 -2.96 -0.73 6.87
C GLY A 23 -3.44 0.72 6.85
N VAL A 24 -3.48 1.38 8.01
CA VAL A 24 -3.87 2.81 8.12
C VAL A 24 -2.99 3.72 7.24
N ARG A 25 -1.73 3.33 6.98
CA ARG A 25 -0.79 4.10 6.13
C ARG A 25 -1.18 4.14 4.65
N GLY A 26 -2.19 3.38 4.22
CA GLY A 26 -2.75 3.47 2.86
C GLY A 26 -3.27 4.86 2.48
N ILE A 27 -3.62 5.71 3.46
CA ILE A 27 -3.98 7.11 3.21
C ILE A 27 -2.81 7.89 2.59
N LEU A 28 -1.58 7.62 3.00
CA LEU A 28 -0.40 8.27 2.43
C LEU A 28 -0.20 7.87 0.96
N SER A 29 -0.37 6.58 0.66
CA SER A 29 -0.31 6.08 -0.72
C SER A 29 -1.36 6.74 -1.60
N LEU A 30 -2.57 6.99 -1.07
CA LEU A 30 -3.63 7.72 -1.79
C LEU A 30 -3.28 9.19 -2.02
N ALA A 31 -2.67 9.87 -1.06
CA ALA A 31 -2.24 11.26 -1.24
C ALA A 31 -1.18 11.38 -2.35
N ILE A 32 -0.22 10.45 -2.41
CA ILE A 32 0.74 10.40 -3.53
C ILE A 32 0.01 10.14 -4.85
N LEU A 33 -0.97 9.23 -4.84
CA LEU A 33 -1.74 8.89 -6.02
C LEU A 33 -2.57 10.07 -6.55
N GLU A 34 -3.06 10.93 -5.66
CA GLU A 34 -3.81 12.15 -6.00
C GLU A 34 -2.92 13.15 -6.77
N GLU A 35 -1.68 13.35 -6.31
CA GLU A 35 -0.70 14.17 -7.02
C GLU A 35 -0.33 13.56 -8.38
N VAL A 36 -0.16 12.24 -8.45
CA VAL A 36 0.10 11.53 -9.71
C VAL A 36 -1.07 11.68 -10.68
N GLU A 37 -2.31 11.54 -10.22
CA GLU A 37 -3.51 11.77 -11.03
C GLU A 37 -3.54 13.20 -11.55
N ALA A 38 -3.27 14.21 -10.70
CA ALA A 38 -3.23 15.60 -11.11
C ALA A 38 -2.17 15.88 -12.20
N ILE A 39 -0.97 15.31 -12.06
CA ILE A 39 0.11 15.45 -13.06
C ILE A 39 -0.29 14.80 -14.39
N LEU A 40 -0.84 13.59 -14.34
CA LEU A 40 -1.24 12.85 -15.54
C LEU A 40 -2.45 13.51 -16.23
N ARG A 41 -3.40 14.02 -15.46
CA ARG A 41 -4.56 14.76 -15.94
C ARG A 41 -4.16 16.00 -16.74
N ARG A 42 -3.15 16.75 -16.27
CA ARG A 42 -2.59 17.92 -17.01
C ARG A 42 -1.88 17.55 -18.31
N ARG A 43 -1.32 16.34 -18.40
CA ARG A 43 -0.63 15.84 -19.60
C ARG A 43 -1.57 15.14 -20.57
N SER A 44 -2.79 14.83 -20.14
CA SER A 44 -3.77 14.13 -20.96
C SER A 44 -4.46 15.10 -21.94
N PRO A 45 -4.79 14.67 -23.17
CA PRO A 45 -5.58 15.46 -24.10
C PRO A 45 -7.01 15.76 -23.59
N GLN A 46 -7.52 14.93 -22.67
CA GLN A 46 -8.88 15.02 -22.13
C GLN A 46 -8.82 15.04 -20.60
N PRO A 47 -8.61 16.22 -19.98
CA PRO A 47 -8.44 16.30 -18.53
C PRO A 47 -9.71 15.94 -17.76
N GLU A 48 -10.91 16.29 -18.22
CA GLU A 48 -12.14 16.10 -17.42
C GLU A 48 -12.54 14.63 -17.22
N THR A 49 -12.33 13.80 -18.24
CA THR A 49 -12.70 12.38 -18.25
C THR A 49 -11.55 11.46 -17.84
N PHE A 50 -10.34 11.98 -17.68
CA PHE A 50 -9.16 11.18 -17.40
C PHE A 50 -9.32 10.39 -16.10
N ARG A 51 -9.06 9.08 -16.17
CA ARG A 51 -8.93 8.18 -15.02
C ARG A 51 -7.61 7.42 -15.10
N LEU A 52 -7.11 7.02 -13.93
CA LEU A 52 -5.88 6.23 -13.85
C LEU A 52 -5.99 4.88 -14.57
N CYS A 53 -7.18 4.29 -14.66
CA CYS A 53 -7.42 3.05 -15.41
C CYS A 53 -7.24 3.19 -16.93
N ASP A 54 -7.30 4.41 -17.48
CA ASP A 54 -7.07 4.64 -18.91
C ASP A 54 -5.58 4.71 -19.23
N TYR A 55 -4.76 5.05 -18.23
CA TYR A 55 -3.32 5.23 -18.38
C TYR A 55 -2.52 3.98 -18.07
N PHE A 56 -2.97 3.16 -17.10
CA PHE A 56 -2.30 1.94 -16.67
C PHE A 56 -2.97 0.71 -17.27
N ASP A 57 -2.16 -0.18 -17.87
CA ASP A 57 -2.63 -1.44 -18.44
C ASP A 57 -2.98 -2.46 -17.36
N LEU A 58 -2.26 -2.40 -16.23
CA LEU A 58 -2.46 -3.28 -15.10
C LEU A 58 -2.31 -2.51 -13.79
N ILE A 59 -3.29 -2.66 -12.92
CA ILE A 59 -3.27 -2.11 -11.56
C ILE A 59 -3.39 -3.28 -10.59
N GLY A 60 -2.44 -3.42 -9.68
CA GLY A 60 -2.42 -4.49 -8.69
C GLY A 60 -1.99 -3.97 -7.33
N GLY A 61 -2.41 -4.66 -6.27
CA GLY A 61 -1.95 -4.34 -4.92
C GLY A 61 -2.24 -5.42 -3.90
N THR A 62 -1.61 -5.31 -2.73
CA THR A 62 -1.72 -6.28 -1.63
C THR A 62 -2.45 -5.68 -0.43
N SER A 63 -3.34 -6.45 0.21
CA SER A 63 -4.11 -6.01 1.39
C SER A 63 -4.87 -4.70 1.15
N THR A 64 -4.63 -3.65 1.93
CA THR A 64 -5.15 -2.29 1.68
C THR A 64 -4.95 -1.84 0.23
N GLY A 65 -3.81 -2.15 -0.38
CA GLY A 65 -3.50 -1.80 -1.77
C GLY A 65 -4.41 -2.50 -2.78
N SER A 66 -4.97 -3.68 -2.47
CA SER A 66 -5.91 -4.37 -3.37
C SER A 66 -7.28 -3.69 -3.40
N ILE A 67 -7.72 -3.13 -2.26
CA ILE A 67 -8.95 -2.34 -2.17
C ILE A 67 -8.81 -1.08 -3.04
N ILE A 68 -7.68 -0.40 -2.91
CA ILE A 68 -7.35 0.79 -3.70
C ILE A 68 -7.28 0.43 -5.19
N ALA A 69 -6.50 -0.61 -5.54
CA ALA A 69 -6.36 -1.10 -6.91
C ALA A 69 -7.70 -1.44 -7.57
N SER A 70 -8.59 -2.11 -6.82
CA SER A 70 -9.91 -2.50 -7.33
C SER A 70 -10.80 -1.29 -7.63
N GLY A 71 -10.81 -0.29 -6.74
CA GLY A 71 -11.60 0.91 -6.98
C GLY A 71 -11.09 1.73 -8.17
N LEU A 72 -9.77 1.79 -8.36
CA LEU A 72 -9.16 2.40 -9.55
C LEU A 72 -9.50 1.63 -10.82
N ALA A 73 -9.49 0.30 -10.78
CA ALA A 73 -9.84 -0.54 -11.92
C ALA A 73 -11.32 -0.39 -12.35
N ILE A 74 -12.21 -0.01 -11.44
CA ILE A 74 -13.62 0.30 -11.72
C ILE A 74 -13.78 1.71 -12.34
N GLY A 75 -12.74 2.55 -12.32
CA GLY A 75 -12.76 3.90 -12.87
C GLY A 75 -13.19 4.98 -11.87
N LEU A 76 -13.11 4.70 -10.57
CA LEU A 76 -13.32 5.72 -9.55
C LEU A 76 -12.21 6.78 -9.60
N SER A 77 -12.57 8.03 -9.31
CA SER A 77 -11.57 9.09 -9.11
C SER A 77 -10.77 8.85 -7.84
N VAL A 78 -9.54 9.37 -7.75
CA VAL A 78 -8.75 9.21 -6.52
C VAL A 78 -9.44 9.89 -5.33
N GLY A 79 -10.11 11.01 -5.55
CA GLY A 79 -10.87 11.71 -4.49
C GLY A 79 -12.03 10.87 -3.91
N ASP A 80 -12.78 10.18 -4.77
CA ASP A 80 -13.84 9.26 -4.32
C ASP A 80 -13.23 8.07 -3.56
N LEU A 81 -12.08 7.59 -4.03
CA LEU A 81 -11.35 6.50 -3.39
C LEU A 81 -10.86 6.86 -1.99
N VAL A 82 -10.36 8.09 -1.79
CA VAL A 82 -9.96 8.61 -0.49
C VAL A 82 -11.14 8.63 0.47
N SER A 83 -12.29 9.11 0.01
CA SER A 83 -13.52 9.18 0.79
C SER A 83 -14.00 7.77 1.18
N LEU A 84 -14.02 6.85 0.22
CA LEU A 84 -14.37 5.45 0.44
C LEU A 84 -13.40 4.77 1.41
N TYR A 85 -12.09 4.98 1.24
CA TYR A 85 -11.07 4.39 2.10
C TYR A 85 -11.15 4.91 3.55
N ARG A 86 -11.45 6.19 3.75
CA ARG A 86 -11.69 6.75 5.10
C ARG A 86 -12.86 6.06 5.81
N GLN A 87 -13.96 5.79 5.09
CA GLN A 87 -15.12 5.08 5.66
C GLN A 87 -14.80 3.62 6.00
N VAL A 88 -14.11 2.92 5.10
CA VAL A 88 -13.75 1.51 5.27
C VAL A 88 -12.73 1.35 6.39
N SER A 89 -11.67 2.15 6.40
CA SER A 89 -10.61 2.11 7.41
C SER A 89 -11.16 2.37 8.82
N ALA A 90 -12.08 3.31 8.98
CA ALA A 90 -12.73 3.58 10.26
C ALA A 90 -13.56 2.40 10.80
N LYS A 91 -14.05 1.50 9.94
CA LYS A 91 -14.79 0.29 10.35
C LYS A 91 -13.85 -0.88 10.61
N VAL A 92 -12.86 -1.09 9.73
CA VAL A 92 -11.95 -2.23 9.76
C VAL A 92 -10.94 -2.13 10.92
N PHE A 93 -10.42 -0.93 11.21
CA PHE A 93 -9.41 -0.74 12.26
C PHE A 93 -9.99 -0.47 13.65
N LYS A 94 -11.30 -0.64 13.86
CA LYS A 94 -11.86 -0.60 15.21
C LYS A 94 -11.29 -1.75 16.02
N ARG A 95 -10.74 -1.45 17.20
CA ARG A 95 -10.37 -2.50 18.16
C ARG A 95 -11.60 -3.35 18.44
N PRO A 96 -11.54 -4.68 18.24
CA PRO A 96 -12.66 -5.50 18.63
C PRO A 96 -12.80 -5.47 20.16
N ARG A 97 -14.04 -5.45 20.67
CA ARG A 97 -14.32 -5.37 22.13
C ARG A 97 -13.63 -6.50 22.93
N TRP A 98 -13.35 -7.64 22.30
CA TRP A 98 -12.61 -8.75 22.91
C TRP A 98 -11.10 -8.50 23.07
N ALA A 99 -10.49 -7.63 22.26
CA ALA A 99 -9.07 -7.26 22.41
C ALA A 99 -8.81 -6.40 23.67
N CYS A 100 -9.84 -5.75 24.23
CA CYS A 100 -9.77 -5.12 25.55
C CYS A 100 -10.09 -6.09 26.70
N SER A 101 -10.91 -7.12 26.47
CA SER A 101 -11.26 -8.11 27.51
C SER A 101 -10.14 -9.10 27.83
N ALA A 102 -9.20 -9.33 26.91
CA ALA A 102 -8.02 -10.16 27.18
C ALA A 102 -7.01 -9.53 28.16
N ARG A 103 -7.24 -8.29 28.63
CA ARG A 103 -6.35 -7.61 29.59
C ARG A 103 -6.85 -7.66 31.05
N ASN A 104 -8.02 -8.23 31.34
CA ASN A 104 -8.54 -8.24 32.71
C ASN A 104 -9.01 -9.60 33.25
N SER A 105 -8.46 -10.69 32.74
CA SER A 105 -8.69 -12.01 33.35
C SER A 105 -7.58 -12.99 32.98
N ARG A 106 -6.36 -12.67 33.42
CA ARG A 106 -5.37 -13.65 33.90
C ARG A 106 -4.26 -12.91 34.63
N ALA A 107 -4.31 -13.01 35.96
CA ALA A 107 -3.18 -12.83 36.83
C ALA A 107 -1.96 -13.58 36.25
N GLY A 108 -0.92 -12.82 35.96
CA GLY A 108 0.33 -13.28 35.38
C GLY A 108 1.33 -12.15 35.49
N ARG A 109 1.64 -11.80 36.73
CA ARG A 109 2.72 -10.90 37.15
C ARG A 109 4.00 -11.35 36.44
N TRP A 110 4.39 -10.69 35.35
CA TRP A 110 5.77 -10.78 34.87
C TRP A 110 6.61 -9.90 35.79
N PRO A 111 7.57 -10.46 36.55
CA PRO A 111 8.48 -9.65 37.30
C PRO A 111 9.31 -8.84 36.29
N ARG A 112 9.38 -7.53 36.51
CA ARG A 112 10.45 -6.70 35.93
C ARG A 112 11.76 -7.14 36.60
N SER A 113 12.38 -8.19 36.09
CA SER A 113 13.80 -8.43 36.31
C SER A 113 14.53 -7.98 35.06
N SER A 114 15.34 -6.95 35.26
CA SER A 114 16.40 -6.52 34.36
C SER A 114 17.29 -7.70 33.99
N THR A 115 17.05 -8.28 32.82
CA THR A 115 18.09 -9.04 32.12
C THR A 115 18.00 -8.69 30.65
N ARG A 116 18.95 -7.84 30.28
CA ARG A 116 19.36 -7.51 28.92
C ARG A 116 19.54 -8.82 28.13
N CYS A 117 18.55 -9.22 27.36
CA CYS A 117 18.71 -10.29 26.37
C CYS A 117 19.45 -9.73 25.15
N SER A 118 20.75 -9.96 25.14
CA SER A 118 21.60 -10.00 23.96
C SER A 118 21.08 -11.07 22.99
N ALA A 119 20.22 -10.68 22.07
CA ALA A 119 19.85 -11.48 20.90
C ALA A 119 19.67 -10.57 19.67
N THR A 120 20.62 -9.65 19.48
CA THR A 120 20.96 -9.15 18.15
C THR A 120 22.15 -9.95 17.64
N ARG A 121 22.17 -10.21 16.32
CA ARG A 121 23.22 -10.86 15.52
C ARG A 121 23.03 -12.36 15.27
N ARG A 122 22.02 -12.67 14.46
CA ARG A 122 22.16 -13.73 13.43
C ARG A 122 21.54 -13.24 12.12
N TRP A 123 22.10 -12.17 11.56
CA TRP A 123 21.97 -11.80 10.14
C TRP A 123 23.25 -11.07 9.73
N GLY A 124 23.90 -11.55 8.67
CA GLY A 124 24.84 -10.76 7.86
C GLY A 124 26.33 -10.84 8.18
N ARG A 125 26.95 -12.02 7.98
CA ARG A 125 28.26 -12.04 7.30
C ARG A 125 28.02 -11.54 5.89
N LEU A 126 28.53 -10.37 5.54
CA LEU A 126 28.92 -10.02 4.18
C LEU A 126 30.03 -8.97 4.30
N ALA A 127 31.14 -9.30 3.67
CA ALA A 127 32.44 -8.68 3.82
C ALA A 127 32.51 -7.30 3.16
N TYR A 128 33.10 -6.34 3.88
CA TYR A 128 33.83 -5.23 3.28
C TYR A 128 35.19 -5.21 3.96
N GLY A 129 36.25 -5.49 3.20
CA GLY A 129 37.63 -5.46 3.65
C GLY A 129 38.18 -4.02 3.69
N PRO A 130 39.15 -3.71 4.57
CA PRO A 130 39.78 -2.40 4.61
C PRO A 130 40.85 -2.26 3.52
N VAL A 131 40.76 -1.14 2.78
CA VAL A 131 41.81 -0.61 1.91
C VAL A 131 42.91 -0.06 2.81
N LEU A 132 44.11 -0.65 2.74
CA LEU A 132 45.34 -0.11 3.32
C LEU A 132 45.78 1.11 2.50
N LEU A 133 45.82 2.29 3.12
CA LEU A 133 46.60 3.43 2.63
C LEU A 133 47.98 3.35 3.29
N SER A 134 49.02 3.39 2.43
CA SER A 134 50.43 3.52 2.77
C SER A 134 50.78 4.89 3.36
#